data_AF-A0A1G9RGY1-F1
#
_entry.id   AF-A0A1G9RGY1-F1
#
_cell.length_a   1.000
_cell.length_b   1.000
_cell.length_c   1.000
_cell.angle_alpha   90.00
_cell.angle_beta   90.00
_cell.angle_gamma   90.00
#
_symmetry.space_group_name_H-M   'P 1'
#
loop_
_entity.id
_entity.type
_entity.pdbx_description
1 polymer ?
#
loop_
_entity_poly.entity_id
_entity_poly.type
_entity_poly.pdbx_seq_one_letter_code
_entity_poly.pdbx_strand_id
1 'polypeptide(L)'
;MKQKNYLLGGWVDESVPREEIRILVQPLNIDADEFCEWLAVQVGRYRSWTEMREQTPTRNEQIAVLRDYQKTLAKTISFLTPGGLPPHAEAEMVGEWWNFTKSSLHDLEHTAADTLRKLMVTAEIVERKLGAQKQQRGQKADPRKAELLANVSNWLSQKGVAPARARATTARVMTLCGVEGVPDTKTTLRRAARRGTQLQGN
;
A
#
# COMPACT_ATOMS: atom_id res chain seq x y z
N MET A 1 -12.16 -14.48 -20.79
CA MET A 1 -11.33 -13.87 -19.73
C MET A 1 -11.57 -14.69 -18.46
N LYS A 2 -10.59 -15.44 -17.95
CA LYS A 2 -10.76 -16.27 -16.74
C LYS A 2 -10.27 -15.47 -15.54
N GLN A 3 -11.21 -15.11 -14.66
CA GLN A 3 -10.96 -14.36 -13.43
C GLN A 3 -10.34 -15.29 -12.39
N LYS A 4 -9.24 -14.89 -11.74
CA LYS A 4 -8.64 -15.62 -10.62
C LYS A 4 -8.54 -14.73 -9.40
N ASN A 5 -8.89 -15.32 -8.25
CA ASN A 5 -8.91 -14.64 -6.95
C ASN A 5 -7.50 -14.70 -6.34
N TYR A 6 -6.86 -13.56 -6.08
CA TYR A 6 -5.57 -13.51 -5.40
C TYR A 6 -5.72 -12.86 -4.02
N LEU A 7 -5.09 -13.48 -3.01
CA LEU A 7 -4.78 -13.15 -1.59
C LEU A 7 -5.58 -12.11 -0.78
N LEU A 8 -6.29 -11.15 -1.37
CA LEU A 8 -7.01 -10.07 -0.68
C LEU A 8 -8.45 -9.83 -1.19
N GLY A 9 -8.98 -10.70 -2.07
CA GLY A 9 -10.43 -10.72 -2.40
C GLY A 9 -10.94 -9.59 -3.30
N GLY A 10 -10.05 -8.84 -3.95
CA GLY A 10 -10.40 -7.80 -4.93
C GLY A 10 -10.33 -8.30 -6.38
N TRP A 11 -11.09 -7.65 -7.26
CA TRP A 11 -11.01 -7.85 -8.71
C TRP A 11 -9.71 -7.25 -9.24
N VAL A 12 -8.85 -8.07 -9.86
CA VAL A 12 -7.55 -7.62 -10.37
C VAL A 12 -7.57 -7.66 -11.89
N ASP A 13 -7.13 -6.57 -12.52
CA ASP A 13 -6.93 -6.53 -13.97
C ASP A 13 -5.65 -7.28 -14.36
N GLU A 14 -5.83 -8.46 -14.97
CA GLU A 14 -4.76 -9.31 -15.50
C GLU A 14 -4.56 -9.13 -17.01
N SER A 15 -5.16 -8.10 -17.62
CA SER A 15 -5.10 -7.91 -19.07
C SER A 15 -3.67 -7.69 -19.57
N VAL A 16 -3.27 -8.53 -20.53
CA VAL A 16 -2.00 -8.44 -21.25
C VAL A 16 -2.26 -8.45 -22.76
N PRO A 17 -1.54 -7.63 -23.55
CA PRO A 17 -1.68 -7.58 -25.01
C PRO A 17 -1.06 -8.83 -25.65
N ARG A 18 -1.84 -9.92 -25.69
CA ARG A 18 -1.36 -11.26 -26.01
C ARG A 18 -0.75 -11.36 -27.42
N GLU A 19 -1.35 -10.71 -28.42
CA GLU A 19 -0.88 -10.79 -29.81
C GLU A 19 0.47 -10.07 -29.99
N GLU A 20 0.62 -8.88 -29.42
CA GLU A 20 1.84 -8.10 -29.45
C GLU A 20 2.97 -8.78 -28.69
N ILE A 21 2.64 -9.42 -27.56
CA ILE A 21 3.61 -10.20 -26.78
C ILE A 21 4.01 -11.47 -27.54
N ARG A 22 3.06 -12.19 -28.17
CA ARG A 22 3.34 -13.36 -29.01
C ARG A 22 4.36 -13.02 -30.11
N ILE A 23 4.14 -11.93 -30.85
CA ILE A 23 5.09 -11.45 -31.89
C ILE A 23 6.48 -11.17 -31.29
N LEU A 24 6.54 -10.58 -30.10
CA LEU A 24 7.79 -10.22 -29.45
C LEU A 24 8.59 -11.43 -28.96
N VAL A 25 7.91 -12.48 -28.51
CA VAL A 25 8.55 -13.67 -27.91
C VAL A 25 8.75 -14.83 -28.89
N GLN A 26 8.02 -14.85 -30.01
CA GLN A 26 8.18 -15.85 -31.07
C GLN A 26 9.64 -16.08 -31.50
N PRO A 27 10.50 -15.03 -31.67
CA PRO A 27 11.90 -15.22 -32.05
C PRO A 27 12.80 -15.80 -30.94
N LEU A 28 12.25 -16.07 -29.76
CA LEU A 28 12.96 -16.62 -28.60
C LEU A 28 12.73 -18.12 -28.44
N ASN A 29 11.91 -18.75 -29.30
CA ASN A 29 11.56 -20.17 -29.24
C ASN A 29 10.98 -20.59 -27.89
N ILE A 30 10.16 -19.73 -27.29
CA ILE A 30 9.42 -20.00 -26.05
C ILE A 30 7.93 -20.16 -26.35
N ASP A 31 7.24 -20.95 -25.53
CA ASP A 31 5.79 -21.05 -25.58
C ASP A 31 5.17 -19.71 -25.17
N ALA A 32 4.60 -19.02 -26.17
CA ALA A 32 4.04 -17.70 -25.99
C ALA A 32 2.74 -17.72 -25.16
N ASP A 33 2.00 -18.83 -25.16
CA ASP A 33 0.76 -18.97 -24.42
C ASP A 33 1.04 -19.25 -22.95
N GLU A 34 1.99 -20.16 -22.67
CA GLU A 34 2.52 -20.37 -21.32
C GLU A 34 3.05 -19.04 -20.74
N PHE A 35 3.83 -18.30 -21.54
CA PHE A 35 4.36 -17.01 -21.11
C PHE A 35 3.27 -15.97 -20.85
N CYS A 36 2.28 -15.84 -21.73
CA CYS A 36 1.19 -14.89 -21.56
C CYS A 36 0.31 -15.21 -20.34
N GLU A 37 0.03 -16.49 -20.08
CA GLU A 37 -0.71 -16.91 -18.89
C GLU A 37 0.07 -16.62 -17.60
N TRP A 38 1.35 -16.96 -17.57
CA TRP A 38 2.20 -16.66 -16.42
C TRP A 38 2.35 -15.15 -16.20
N LEU A 39 2.55 -14.39 -17.27
CA LEU A 39 2.72 -12.94 -17.24
C LEU A 39 1.47 -12.21 -16.75
N ALA A 40 0.28 -12.65 -17.17
CA ALA A 40 -0.99 -12.09 -16.72
C ALA A 40 -1.10 -12.10 -15.18
N VAL A 41 -0.66 -13.19 -14.55
CA VAL A 41 -0.62 -13.30 -13.07
C VAL A 41 0.36 -12.30 -12.45
N GLN A 42 1.56 -12.15 -13.03
CA GLN A 42 2.56 -11.23 -12.50
C GLN A 42 2.13 -9.76 -12.65
N VAL A 43 1.58 -9.40 -13.80
CA VAL A 43 1.06 -8.06 -14.09
C VAL A 43 -0.14 -7.75 -13.19
N GLY A 44 -1.05 -8.71 -13.01
CA GLY A 44 -2.17 -8.54 -12.07
C GLY A 44 -1.69 -8.25 -10.65
N ARG A 45 -0.72 -9.02 -10.14
CA ARG A 45 -0.12 -8.76 -8.81
C ARG A 45 0.49 -7.36 -8.70
N TYR A 46 1.19 -6.91 -9.75
CA TYR A 46 1.75 -5.58 -9.80
C TYR A 46 0.67 -4.49 -9.79
N ARG A 47 -0.35 -4.61 -10.65
CA ARG A 47 -1.44 -3.63 -10.74
C ARG A 47 -2.25 -3.52 -9.45
N SER A 48 -2.60 -4.66 -8.85
CA SER A 48 -3.25 -4.72 -7.54
C SER A 48 -2.44 -3.98 -6.46
N TRP A 49 -1.12 -4.16 -6.45
CA TRP A 49 -0.25 -3.46 -5.51
C TRP A 49 -0.15 -1.95 -5.80
N THR A 50 -0.08 -1.55 -7.07
CA THR A 50 -0.03 -0.14 -7.47
C THR A 50 -1.32 0.58 -7.09
N GLU A 51 -2.47 -0.03 -7.35
CA GLU A 51 -3.78 0.47 -6.94
C GLU A 51 -3.85 0.63 -5.41
N MET A 52 -3.42 -0.38 -4.64
CA MET A 52 -3.33 -0.27 -3.19
C MET A 52 -2.39 0.87 -2.74
N ARG A 53 -1.25 1.05 -3.41
CA ARG A 53 -0.27 2.10 -3.09
C ARG A 53 -0.77 3.50 -3.40
N GLU A 54 -1.62 3.65 -4.41
CA GLU A 54 -2.31 4.91 -4.75
C GLU A 54 -3.44 5.21 -3.77
N GLN A 55 -4.15 4.19 -3.30
CA GLN A 55 -5.17 4.32 -2.25
C GLN A 55 -4.59 4.44 -0.84
N THR A 56 -3.31 4.11 -0.64
CA THR A 56 -2.65 4.24 0.66
C THR A 56 -2.37 5.72 0.96
N PRO A 57 -2.95 6.30 2.03
CA PRO A 57 -2.75 7.70 2.36
C PRO A 57 -1.26 8.01 2.51
N THR A 58 -0.82 9.17 2.01
CA THR A 58 0.57 9.60 2.20
C THR A 58 0.88 9.69 3.70
N ARG A 59 2.15 9.58 4.09
CA ARG A 59 2.53 9.74 5.49
C ARG A 59 2.05 11.07 6.08
N ASN A 60 2.06 12.14 5.29
CA ASN A 60 1.55 13.44 5.72
C ASN A 60 0.03 13.39 5.93
N GLU A 61 -0.72 12.70 5.07
CA GLU A 61 -2.15 12.43 5.27
C GLU A 61 -2.40 11.55 6.51
N GLN A 62 -1.61 10.49 6.72
CA GLN A 62 -1.72 9.64 7.92
C GLN A 62 -1.45 10.43 9.21
N ILE A 63 -0.44 11.30 9.21
CA ILE A 63 -0.16 12.22 10.34
C ILE A 63 -1.30 13.23 10.51
N ALA A 64 -1.84 13.79 9.43
CA ALA A 64 -2.96 14.72 9.49
C ALA A 64 -4.21 14.04 10.10
N VAL A 65 -4.54 12.83 9.66
CA VAL A 65 -5.64 12.03 10.22
C VAL A 65 -5.42 11.75 11.70
N LEU A 66 -4.19 11.39 12.11
CA LEU A 66 -3.86 11.18 13.52
C LEU A 66 -4.03 12.46 14.37
N ARG A 67 -3.67 13.62 13.83
CA ARG A 67 -3.86 14.91 14.51
C ARG A 67 -5.33 15.26 14.67
N ASP A 68 -6.14 15.03 13.66
CA ASP A 68 -7.58 15.28 13.75
C ASP A 68 -8.27 14.29 14.71
N TYR A 69 -7.80 13.04 14.74
CA TYR A 69 -8.19 12.07 15.75
C TYR A 69 -7.83 12.54 17.17
N GLN A 70 -6.60 13.00 17.40
CA GLN A 70 -6.17 13.57 18.70
C GLN A 70 -7.02 14.78 19.12
N LYS A 71 -7.31 15.72 18.21
CA LYS A 71 -8.21 16.86 18.51
C LYS A 71 -9.60 16.40 18.92
N THR A 72 -10.13 15.40 18.24
CA THR A 72 -11.45 14.84 18.55
C THR A 72 -11.45 14.22 19.95
N LEU A 73 -10.43 13.42 20.27
CA LEU A 73 -10.27 12.84 21.61
C LEU A 73 -10.16 13.92 22.68
N ALA A 74 -9.33 14.95 22.47
CA ALA A 74 -9.15 16.05 23.42
C ALA A 74 -10.47 16.80 23.69
N LYS A 75 -11.24 17.07 22.62
CA LYS A 75 -12.56 17.71 22.74
C LYS A 75 -13.54 16.81 23.51
N THR A 76 -13.60 15.52 23.20
CA THR A 76 -14.47 14.58 23.93
C THR A 76 -14.08 14.48 25.41
N ILE A 77 -12.79 14.43 25.73
CA ILE A 77 -12.31 14.43 27.12
C ILE A 77 -12.77 15.70 27.84
N SER A 78 -12.70 16.88 27.20
CA SER A 78 -13.13 18.13 27.84
C SER A 78 -14.63 18.15 28.20
N PHE A 79 -15.48 17.46 27.44
CA PHE A 79 -16.90 17.35 27.78
C PHE A 79 -17.19 16.35 28.90
N LEU A 80 -16.30 15.36 29.10
CA LEU A 80 -16.44 14.33 30.13
C LEU A 80 -15.76 14.71 31.46
N THR A 81 -15.04 15.82 31.51
CA THR A 81 -14.45 16.34 32.74
C THR A 81 -15.42 17.27 33.47
N PRO A 82 -15.34 17.39 34.81
CA PRO A 82 -16.19 18.31 35.57
C PRO A 82 -16.18 19.73 34.99
N GLY A 83 -17.37 20.31 34.78
CA GLY A 83 -17.52 21.63 34.13
C GLY A 83 -17.32 21.62 32.61
N GLY A 84 -17.26 20.43 31.99
CA GLY A 84 -17.21 20.25 30.54
C GLY A 84 -18.52 20.58 29.84
N LEU A 85 -19.64 20.43 30.54
CA LEU A 85 -20.98 20.74 30.07
C LEU A 85 -21.55 21.98 30.78
N PRO A 86 -22.52 22.69 30.17
CA PRO A 86 -23.29 23.69 30.88
C PRO A 86 -23.96 23.08 32.12
N PRO A 87 -23.94 23.75 33.30
CA PRO A 87 -24.39 23.16 34.56
C PRO A 87 -25.81 22.58 34.52
N HIS A 88 -26.72 23.24 33.79
CA HIS A 88 -28.09 22.75 33.65
C HIS A 88 -28.16 21.46 32.83
N ALA A 89 -27.44 21.37 31.71
CA ALA A 89 -27.41 20.17 30.89
C ALA A 89 -26.75 18.99 31.63
N GLU A 90 -25.69 19.26 32.39
CA GLU A 90 -25.04 18.26 33.25
C GLU A 90 -26.00 17.72 34.31
N ALA A 91 -26.75 18.59 35.00
CA ALA A 91 -27.72 18.18 36.00
C ALA A 91 -28.86 17.32 35.41
N GLU A 92 -29.41 17.70 34.25
CA GLU A 92 -30.43 16.91 33.54
C GLU A 92 -29.89 15.53 33.13
N MET A 93 -28.67 15.48 32.58
CA MET A 93 -28.02 14.22 32.20
C MET A 93 -27.78 13.30 33.40
N VAL A 94 -27.33 13.85 34.52
CA VAL A 94 -27.14 13.08 35.77
C VAL A 94 -28.48 12.49 36.25
N GLY A 95 -29.55 13.28 36.21
CA GLY A 95 -30.89 12.84 36.60
C GLY A 95 -31.41 11.69 35.73
N GLU A 96 -31.35 11.87 34.40
CA GLU A 96 -31.79 10.86 33.43
C GLU A 96 -30.93 9.59 33.50
N TRP A 97 -29.61 9.73 33.63
CA TRP A 97 -28.71 8.59 33.78
C TRP A 97 -29.03 7.79 35.03
N TRP A 98 -29.20 8.45 36.18
CA TRP A 98 -29.59 7.79 37.42
C TRP A 98 -30.93 7.07 37.29
N ASN A 99 -31.89 7.70 36.61
CA ASN A 99 -33.19 7.07 36.36
C ASN A 99 -33.07 5.79 35.54
N PHE A 100 -32.20 5.79 34.52
CA PHE A 100 -31.97 4.68 33.61
C PHE A 100 -31.12 3.55 34.19
N THR A 101 -30.01 3.86 34.85
CA THR A 101 -28.99 2.86 35.25
C THR A 101 -28.90 2.60 36.74
N LYS A 102 -29.46 3.49 37.58
CA LYS A 102 -29.27 3.50 39.04
C LYS A 102 -27.78 3.56 39.45
N SER A 103 -26.94 4.16 38.61
CA SER A 103 -25.50 4.32 38.85
C SER A 103 -25.05 5.76 38.66
N SER A 104 -23.85 6.07 39.17
CA SER A 104 -23.23 7.39 39.05
C SER A 104 -22.79 7.65 37.60
N LEU A 105 -23.25 8.75 37.01
CA LEU A 105 -22.77 9.22 35.71
C LEU A 105 -21.28 9.61 35.79
N HIS A 106 -20.86 10.16 36.92
CA HIS A 106 -19.48 10.60 37.15
C HIS A 106 -18.46 9.45 37.01
N ASP A 107 -18.80 8.25 37.52
CA ASP A 107 -17.89 7.10 37.44
C ASP A 107 -17.71 6.63 35.98
N LEU A 108 -18.78 6.70 35.19
CA LEU A 108 -18.74 6.41 33.76
C LEU A 108 -17.88 7.45 33.03
N GLU A 109 -18.14 8.73 33.26
CA GLU A 109 -17.41 9.84 32.63
C GLU A 109 -15.92 9.77 32.95
N HIS A 110 -15.57 9.49 34.21
CA HIS A 110 -14.18 9.30 34.62
C HIS A 110 -13.52 8.12 33.89
N THR A 111 -14.19 6.97 33.85
CA THR A 111 -13.68 5.76 33.17
C THR A 111 -13.52 5.98 31.67
N ALA A 112 -14.49 6.64 31.04
CA ALA A 112 -14.45 6.99 29.63
C ALA A 112 -13.31 7.98 29.33
N ALA A 113 -13.19 9.05 30.13
CA ALA A 113 -12.12 10.04 29.99
C ALA A 113 -10.73 9.40 30.12
N ASP A 114 -10.52 8.52 31.09
CA ASP A 114 -9.25 7.79 31.25
C ASP A 114 -8.94 6.87 30.06
N THR A 115 -9.96 6.21 29.51
CA THR A 115 -9.80 5.37 28.31
C THR A 115 -9.42 6.23 27.10
N LEU A 116 -10.08 7.37 26.91
CA LEU A 116 -9.76 8.30 25.82
C LEU A 116 -8.36 8.91 25.99
N ARG A 117 -7.92 9.21 27.22
CA ARG A 117 -6.53 9.65 27.49
C ARG A 117 -5.51 8.60 27.09
N LYS A 118 -5.74 7.32 27.39
CA LYS A 118 -4.86 6.21 26.94
C LYS A 118 -4.80 6.11 25.41
N LEU A 119 -5.93 6.29 24.74
CA LEU A 119 -5.99 6.32 23.27
C LEU A 119 -5.24 7.53 22.70
N MET A 120 -5.36 8.69 23.32
CA MET A 120 -4.66 9.93 22.93
C MET A 120 -3.14 9.75 23.02
N VAL A 121 -2.63 9.22 24.15
CA VAL A 121 -1.21 8.89 24.33
C VAL A 121 -0.74 7.88 23.27
N THR A 122 -1.55 6.87 22.96
CA THR A 122 -1.23 5.90 21.91
C THR A 122 -1.11 6.58 20.54
N ALA A 123 -2.05 7.47 20.20
CA ALA A 123 -2.02 8.22 18.95
C ALA A 123 -0.77 9.12 18.84
N GLU A 124 -0.38 9.81 19.92
CA GLU A 124 0.86 10.60 19.95
C GLU A 124 2.13 9.75 19.76
N ILE A 125 2.18 8.56 20.34
CA ILE A 125 3.30 7.63 20.15
C ILE A 125 3.37 7.20 18.68
N VAL A 126 2.24 6.88 18.07
CA VAL A 126 2.17 6.50 16.65
C VAL A 126 2.57 7.67 15.75
N GLU A 127 2.08 8.89 16.00
CA GLU A 127 2.48 10.09 15.26
C GLU A 127 3.99 10.32 15.36
N ARG A 128 4.58 10.24 16.56
CA ARG A 128 6.03 10.37 16.76
C ARG A 128 6.83 9.31 16.01
N LYS A 129 6.37 8.05 16.05
CA LYS A 129 7.01 6.94 15.31
C LYS A 129 6.94 7.15 13.81
N LEU A 130 5.79 7.55 13.28
CA LEU A 130 5.64 7.93 11.89
C LEU A 130 6.55 9.12 11.57
N GLY A 131 6.60 10.13 12.44
CA GLY A 131 7.47 11.31 12.41
C GLY A 131 8.98 11.01 12.33
N ALA A 132 9.44 9.97 13.03
CA ALA A 132 10.84 9.62 13.14
C ALA A 132 11.38 8.76 11.97
N GLN A 133 10.51 8.15 11.17
CA GLN A 133 10.94 7.36 10.01
C GLN A 133 11.63 8.26 8.99
N LYS A 134 12.91 8.01 8.69
CA LYS A 134 13.65 8.74 7.64
C LYS A 134 13.04 8.39 6.28
N GLN A 135 12.38 9.36 5.65
CA GLN A 135 11.96 9.23 4.26
C GLN A 135 13.15 9.61 3.38
N GLN A 136 13.63 8.69 2.53
CA GLN A 136 14.51 9.10 1.44
C GLN A 136 13.70 10.04 0.53
N ARG A 137 14.16 11.29 0.42
CA ARG A 137 13.54 12.33 -0.41
C ARG A 137 13.44 11.83 -1.85
N GLY A 138 12.22 11.82 -2.41
CA GLY A 138 12.01 11.87 -3.87
C GLY A 138 11.62 10.59 -4.62
N GLN A 139 11.63 9.39 -4.02
CA GLN A 139 11.06 8.21 -4.68
C GLN A 139 10.39 7.30 -3.64
N LYS A 140 9.08 7.08 -3.75
CA LYS A 140 8.50 5.82 -3.26
C LYS A 140 9.20 4.74 -4.08
N ALA A 141 10.21 4.07 -3.50
CA ALA A 141 10.79 2.89 -4.14
C ALA A 141 9.64 1.94 -4.46
N ASP A 142 9.55 1.49 -5.71
CA ASP A 142 8.55 0.53 -6.13
C ASP A 142 9.22 -0.85 -6.16
N PRO A 143 9.32 -1.55 -5.01
CA PRO A 143 9.97 -2.85 -4.95
C PRO A 143 9.26 -3.86 -5.85
N ARG A 144 7.94 -3.70 -6.08
CA ARG A 144 7.14 -4.60 -6.92
C ARG A 144 7.40 -4.40 -8.40
N LYS A 145 7.67 -3.18 -8.85
CA LYS A 145 8.16 -2.95 -10.22
C LYS A 145 9.51 -3.62 -10.46
N ALA A 146 10.46 -3.46 -9.52
CA ALA A 146 11.77 -4.10 -9.63
C ALA A 146 11.64 -5.63 -9.60
N GLU A 147 10.77 -6.16 -8.76
CA GLU A 147 10.43 -7.58 -8.66
C GLU A 147 9.78 -8.11 -9.95
N LEU A 148 8.80 -7.39 -10.52
CA LEU A 148 8.17 -7.77 -11.78
C LEU A 148 9.19 -7.84 -12.92
N LEU A 149 10.05 -6.83 -13.06
CA LEU A 149 11.14 -6.82 -14.03
C LEU A 149 12.12 -7.99 -13.82
N ALA A 150 12.48 -8.28 -12.57
CA ALA A 150 13.35 -9.40 -12.24
C ALA A 150 12.69 -10.74 -12.56
N ASN A 151 11.43 -10.94 -12.18
CA ASN A 151 10.68 -12.17 -12.43
C ASN A 151 10.58 -12.47 -13.92
N VAL A 152 10.24 -11.47 -14.74
CA VAL A 152 10.12 -11.64 -16.21
C VAL A 152 11.49 -11.95 -16.83
N SER A 153 12.53 -11.22 -16.43
CA SER A 153 13.89 -11.48 -16.93
C SER A 153 14.41 -12.86 -16.51
N ASN A 154 14.10 -13.30 -15.29
CA ASN A 154 14.50 -14.61 -14.76
C ASN A 154 13.76 -15.74 -15.48
N TRP A 155 12.45 -15.60 -15.69
CA TRP A 155 11.65 -16.57 -16.43
C TRP A 155 12.20 -16.78 -17.85
N LEU A 156 12.50 -15.69 -18.56
CA LEU A 156 13.11 -15.76 -19.90
C LEU A 156 14.49 -16.43 -19.87
N SER A 157 15.30 -16.13 -18.86
CA SER A 157 16.64 -16.72 -18.70
C SER A 157 16.56 -18.23 -18.42
N GLN A 158 15.60 -18.67 -17.62
CA GLN A 158 15.34 -20.09 -17.33
C GLN A 158 14.90 -20.87 -18.58
N LYS A 159 14.26 -20.20 -19.54
CA LYS A 159 13.92 -20.76 -20.85
C LYS A 159 15.06 -20.66 -21.87
N GLY A 160 16.27 -20.35 -21.43
CA GLY A 160 17.48 -20.34 -22.27
C GLY A 160 17.74 -19.05 -23.04
N VAL A 161 16.99 -17.97 -22.79
CA VAL A 161 17.22 -16.68 -23.45
C VAL A 161 18.48 -16.01 -22.88
N ALA A 162 19.40 -15.61 -23.75
CA ALA A 162 20.63 -14.92 -23.34
C ALA A 162 20.33 -13.66 -22.49
N PRO A 163 21.08 -13.39 -21.41
CA PRO A 163 20.73 -12.35 -20.42
C PRO A 163 20.50 -10.95 -20.99
N ALA A 164 21.29 -10.54 -22.00
CA ALA A 164 21.11 -9.25 -22.65
C ALA A 164 19.78 -9.17 -23.43
N ARG A 165 19.41 -10.27 -24.10
CA ARG A 165 18.18 -10.38 -24.87
C ARG A 165 16.97 -10.51 -23.93
N ALA A 166 17.08 -11.29 -22.86
CA ALA A 166 16.04 -11.41 -21.82
C ALA A 166 15.69 -10.05 -21.22
N ARG A 167 16.70 -9.23 -20.87
CA ARG A 167 16.50 -7.87 -20.35
C ARG A 167 15.83 -6.94 -21.36
N ALA A 168 16.24 -6.99 -22.64
CA ALA A 168 15.65 -6.16 -23.69
C ALA A 168 14.19 -6.55 -23.98
N THR A 169 13.90 -7.85 -24.04
CA THR A 169 12.54 -8.37 -24.20
C THR A 169 11.68 -8.00 -23.00
N THR A 170 12.18 -8.17 -21.77
CA THR A 170 11.48 -7.80 -20.54
C THR A 170 11.03 -6.34 -20.57
N ALA A 171 11.91 -5.42 -20.97
CA ALA A 171 11.56 -4.00 -21.07
C ALA A 171 10.38 -3.76 -22.03
N ARG A 172 10.45 -4.36 -23.22
CA ARG A 172 9.40 -4.20 -24.26
C ARG A 172 8.08 -4.84 -23.82
N VAL A 173 8.11 -6.00 -23.18
CA VAL A 173 6.92 -6.65 -22.59
C VAL A 173 6.29 -5.75 -21.53
N MET A 174 7.08 -5.16 -20.63
CA MET A 174 6.56 -4.28 -19.58
C MET A 174 5.97 -2.97 -20.13
N THR A 175 6.57 -2.40 -21.18
CA THR A 175 6.00 -1.24 -21.89
C THR A 175 4.65 -1.59 -22.51
N LEU A 176 4.54 -2.75 -23.19
CA LEU A 176 3.27 -3.23 -23.74
C LEU A 176 2.21 -3.46 -22.65
N CYS A 177 2.62 -3.93 -21.48
CA CYS A 177 1.72 -4.15 -20.34
C CYS A 177 1.34 -2.86 -19.58
N GLY A 178 1.78 -1.68 -20.04
CA GLY A 178 1.44 -0.40 -19.40
C GLY A 178 2.13 -0.17 -18.05
N VAL A 179 3.26 -0.83 -17.77
CA VAL A 179 4.00 -0.64 -16.51
C VAL A 179 4.74 0.69 -16.56
N GLU A 180 4.39 1.61 -15.65
CA GLU A 180 4.92 2.98 -15.67
C GLU A 180 6.44 3.07 -15.45
N GLY A 181 7.08 4.02 -16.15
CA GLY A 181 8.49 4.36 -15.99
C GLY A 181 9.46 3.23 -16.37
N VAL A 182 9.02 2.26 -17.17
CA VAL A 182 9.93 1.31 -17.83
C VAL A 182 10.74 2.10 -18.85
N PRO A 183 12.07 2.22 -18.69
CA PRO A 183 12.84 3.12 -19.52
C PRO A 183 12.88 2.62 -20.96
N ASP A 184 12.32 3.41 -21.89
CA ASP A 184 12.30 3.13 -23.33
C ASP A 184 13.67 3.36 -24.02
N THR A 185 14.76 3.35 -23.26
CA THR A 185 16.09 3.73 -23.74
C THR A 185 17.17 2.73 -23.33
N LYS A 186 17.96 2.30 -24.32
CA LYS A 186 19.05 1.31 -24.21
C LYS A 186 20.05 1.59 -23.07
N THR A 187 20.23 2.84 -22.69
CA THR A 187 21.18 3.29 -21.65
C THR A 187 20.73 2.99 -20.22
N THR A 188 19.43 2.99 -19.95
CA THR A 188 18.86 2.82 -18.60
C THR A 188 18.67 1.34 -18.23
N LEU A 189 18.38 0.49 -19.21
CA LEU A 189 18.38 -0.98 -19.05
C LEU A 189 19.74 -1.52 -18.59
N ARG A 190 20.83 -0.90 -19.06
CA ARG A 190 22.20 -1.22 -18.65
C ARG A 190 22.48 -0.86 -17.18
N ARG A 191 21.82 0.16 -16.64
CA ARG A 191 21.94 0.57 -15.22
C ARG A 191 21.07 -0.29 -14.29
N ALA A 192 19.84 -0.63 -14.69
CA ALA A 192 18.98 -1.52 -13.92
C ALA A 192 19.58 -2.94 -13.81
N ALA A 193 20.14 -3.44 -14.91
CA ALA A 193 20.88 -4.70 -14.97
C ALA A 193 22.05 -4.76 -13.99
N ARG A 194 22.86 -3.69 -13.87
CA ARG A 194 24.01 -3.61 -12.96
C ARG A 194 23.60 -3.59 -11.49
N ARG A 195 22.46 -2.97 -11.14
CA ARG A 195 21.93 -2.99 -9.76
C ARG A 195 21.34 -4.35 -9.38
N GLY A 196 20.72 -5.05 -10.33
CA GLY A 196 20.21 -6.41 -10.11
C GLY A 196 21.32 -7.42 -9.79
N THR A 197 22.46 -7.36 -10.47
CA THR A 197 23.61 -8.24 -10.16
C THR A 197 24.26 -7.92 -8.81
N GLN A 198 24.21 -6.67 -8.33
CA GLN A 198 24.74 -6.29 -7.02
C GLN A 198 23.90 -6.82 -5.84
N LEU A 199 22.61 -7.07 -6.04
CA LEU A 199 21.71 -7.59 -4.99
C LEU A 199 21.78 -9.12 -4.85
N GLN A 200 22.34 -9.84 -5.83
CA GLN A 200 22.57 -11.29 -5.76
C GLN A 200 23.99 -11.65 -5.31
N GLY A 201 24.85 -10.65 -5.07
CA GLY A 201 26.24 -10.83 -4.66
C GLY A 201 26.51 -10.59 -3.17
N ASN A 202 25.45 -10.53 -2.34
CA ASN A 202 25.53 -10.49 -0.88
C ASN A 202 24.74 -11.66 -0.29
#